data_AF-A0A2T6ZBM9-F1
#
_entry.id   AF-A0A2T6ZBM9-F1
#
_cell.length_a   1.000
_cell.length_b   1.000
_cell.length_c   1.000
_cell.angle_alpha   90.00
_cell.angle_beta   90.00
_cell.angle_gamma   90.00
#
_symmetry.space_group_name_H-M   'P 1'
#
loop_
_entity.id
_entity.type
_entity.pdbx_description
1 polymer ?
#
loop_
_entity_poly.entity_id
_entity_poly.type
_entity_poly.pdbx_seq_one_letter_code
_entity_poly.pdbx_strand_id
1 'polypeptide(L)'
;MRFSKSPIRFAASVRIDTFRHPTDHVRTAFDRRRGQTTNHVQQRDAPLISMHDHHVALRNIEAKWLKLTVEQRVFWGKQDAIRYREQHAELSQHFKDELKLLQEPQKALINDLFEQKEQDQKRIQQGIIRNCDLLVGSSLLSLSTDFSNFSTVCGFERENREDDGAGKLQPLRGPRCEKIPPTVGVQEGLDKLAQRSEFTEVLHKEVQARKLVVEDVMACLNHLYDKVCKRTKEMEDAMVVVRAARYTDNERAALVVLLKLQDNWLDPLDWIEDMST
;
A
#
# COMPACT_ATOMS: atom_id res chain seq x y z
N MET A 1 15.69 12.86 18.94
CA MET A 1 15.45 11.43 18.64
C MET A 1 14.87 10.77 19.88
N ARG A 2 13.58 10.43 19.88
CA ARG A 2 12.92 9.69 20.96
C ARG A 2 12.34 8.42 20.34
N PHE A 3 12.79 7.27 20.83
CA PHE A 3 12.34 5.96 20.38
C PHE A 3 10.88 5.74 20.75
N SER A 4 10.10 5.37 19.73
CA SER A 4 8.74 4.85 19.85
C SER A 4 8.74 3.56 20.66
N LYS A 5 7.97 3.56 21.75
CA LYS A 5 7.58 2.33 22.45
C LYS A 5 6.38 1.75 21.70
N SER A 6 6.57 0.62 21.02
CA SER A 6 5.50 -0.24 20.49
C SER A 6 5.28 -1.43 21.43
N PRO A 7 4.22 -2.24 21.27
CA PRO A 7 2.89 -1.95 21.77
C PRO A 7 2.45 -2.95 22.85
N ILE A 8 1.45 -2.54 23.63
CA ILE A 8 0.77 -3.32 24.65
C ILE A 8 0.20 -4.60 24.03
N ARG A 9 0.68 -5.75 24.51
CA ARG A 9 0.13 -7.07 24.20
C ARG A 9 -1.25 -7.19 24.86
N PHE A 10 -2.33 -7.11 24.07
CA PHE A 10 -3.63 -7.59 24.53
C PHE A 10 -3.65 -9.12 24.45
N ALA A 11 -3.21 -9.75 25.53
CA ALA A 11 -3.53 -11.15 25.80
C ALA A 11 -4.97 -11.21 26.35
N ALA A 12 -5.96 -11.07 25.47
CA ALA A 12 -7.32 -11.48 25.80
C ALA A 12 -7.32 -13.02 25.81
N SER A 13 -7.03 -13.63 26.96
CA SER A 13 -7.38 -15.03 27.16
C SER A 13 -8.91 -15.07 27.18
N VAL A 14 -9.52 -15.38 26.03
CA VAL A 14 -10.91 -15.77 25.97
C VAL A 14 -11.00 -17.04 26.79
N ARG A 15 -11.40 -16.90 28.06
CA ARG A 15 -11.83 -18.03 28.88
C ARG A 15 -13.06 -18.58 28.19
N ILE A 16 -12.85 -19.60 27.38
CA ILE A 16 -13.91 -20.51 26.98
C ILE A 16 -14.24 -21.25 28.27
N ASP A 17 -15.10 -20.64 29.10
CA ASP A 17 -15.73 -21.32 30.20
C ASP A 17 -16.40 -22.54 29.59
N THR A 18 -15.81 -23.68 29.88
CA THR A 18 -16.28 -24.98 29.45
C THR A 18 -17.66 -25.12 30.03
N PHE A 19 -18.69 -24.92 29.21
CA PHE A 19 -20.08 -25.12 29.59
C PHE A 19 -20.19 -26.56 30.09
N ARG A 20 -20.13 -26.73 31.42
CA ARG A 20 -20.47 -27.98 32.07
C ARG A 20 -21.93 -28.22 31.77
N HIS A 21 -22.19 -29.14 30.84
CA HIS A 21 -23.52 -29.64 30.57
C HIS A 21 -24.16 -30.10 31.90
N PRO A 22 -25.36 -29.60 32.28
CA PRO A 22 -26.03 -29.99 33.52
C PRO A 22 -26.64 -31.40 33.49
N THR A 23 -26.28 -32.25 32.53
CA THR A 23 -26.97 -33.52 32.31
C THR A 23 -26.55 -34.65 33.26
N ASP A 24 -25.52 -34.48 34.07
CA ASP A 24 -24.98 -35.56 34.90
C ASP A 24 -25.58 -35.70 36.30
N HIS A 25 -26.55 -34.87 36.71
CA HIS A 25 -27.04 -34.87 38.10
C HIS A 25 -28.48 -35.34 38.35
N VAL A 26 -29.11 -36.07 37.42
CA VAL A 26 -30.50 -36.59 37.62
C VAL A 26 -30.56 -38.13 37.73
N ARG A 27 -29.41 -38.82 37.83
CA ARG A 27 -29.37 -40.30 37.88
C ARG A 27 -28.79 -40.88 39.17
N THR A 28 -29.27 -40.46 40.35
CA THR A 28 -28.91 -41.16 41.61
C THR A 28 -29.94 -41.07 42.74
N ALA A 29 -31.20 -40.70 42.48
CA ALA A 29 -32.23 -40.66 43.53
C ALA A 29 -33.16 -41.90 43.59
N PHE A 30 -33.16 -42.78 42.59
CA PHE A 30 -34.14 -43.88 42.53
C PHE A 30 -33.67 -45.24 43.07
N ASP A 31 -32.40 -45.40 43.48
CA ASP A 31 -31.89 -46.70 43.97
C ASP A 31 -31.87 -46.86 45.50
N ARG A 32 -32.43 -45.91 46.26
CA ARG A 32 -32.31 -45.91 47.75
C ARG A 32 -33.55 -46.31 48.55
N ARG A 33 -34.43 -47.16 48.00
CA ARG A 33 -35.46 -47.86 48.81
C ARG A 33 -35.68 -49.30 48.35
N ARG A 34 -34.67 -50.16 48.53
CA ARG A 34 -34.85 -51.61 48.61
C ARG A 34 -34.52 -52.04 50.04
N GLY A 35 -35.46 -51.84 50.95
CA GLY A 35 -35.27 -52.12 52.37
C GLY A 35 -36.37 -51.52 53.24
N GLN A 36 -37.64 -51.80 52.95
CA GLN A 36 -38.70 -51.67 53.94
C GLN A 36 -39.37 -53.02 54.11
N THR A 37 -39.14 -53.56 55.29
CA THR A 37 -39.75 -54.75 55.87
C THR A 37 -41.26 -54.61 55.89
N THR A 38 -41.93 -55.69 55.50
CA THR A 38 -43.37 -55.87 55.47
C THR A 38 -43.95 -55.85 56.89
N ASN A 39 -44.45 -54.70 57.33
CA ASN A 39 -45.43 -54.64 58.40
C ASN A 39 -46.81 -54.86 57.80
N HIS A 40 -47.36 -56.06 58.01
CA HIS A 40 -48.76 -56.39 57.74
C HIS A 40 -49.66 -55.57 58.67
N VAL A 41 -50.02 -54.37 58.24
CA VAL A 41 -51.20 -53.65 58.75
C VAL A 41 -52.33 -53.90 57.75
N GLN A 42 -53.36 -54.62 58.20
CA GLN A 42 -54.61 -54.81 57.47
C GLN A 42 -55.25 -53.44 57.19
N GLN A 43 -55.01 -52.90 55.99
CA GLN A 43 -55.88 -51.88 55.42
C GLN A 43 -57.12 -52.59 54.87
N ARG A 44 -58.16 -52.66 55.71
CA ARG A 44 -59.52 -52.93 55.27
C ARG A 44 -60.03 -51.72 54.47
N ASP A 45 -60.67 -52.04 53.36
CA ASP A 45 -61.60 -51.18 52.60
C ASP A 45 -61.01 -50.04 51.75
N ALA A 46 -59.80 -50.20 51.22
CA ALA A 46 -59.36 -49.37 50.09
C ALA A 46 -59.84 -49.98 48.76
N PRO A 47 -60.53 -49.22 47.88
CA PRO A 47 -60.97 -49.72 46.59
C PRO A 47 -59.74 -50.16 45.77
N LEU A 48 -59.77 -51.40 45.26
CA LEU A 48 -58.78 -51.95 44.35
C LEU A 48 -58.78 -51.10 43.08
N ILE A 49 -57.89 -50.10 43.02
CA ILE A 49 -57.59 -49.37 41.80
C ILE A 49 -57.07 -50.41 40.82
N SER A 50 -57.76 -50.57 39.69
CA SER A 50 -57.35 -51.51 38.66
C SER A 50 -55.94 -51.15 38.20
N MET A 51 -55.08 -52.14 37.99
CA MET A 51 -53.73 -51.95 37.43
C MET A 51 -53.78 -51.13 36.12
N HIS A 52 -54.89 -51.23 35.39
CA HIS A 52 -55.19 -50.44 34.21
C HIS A 52 -55.26 -48.93 34.51
N ASP A 53 -55.98 -48.52 35.56
CA ASP A 53 -56.15 -47.10 35.93
C ASP A 53 -54.81 -46.48 36.36
N HIS A 54 -53.96 -47.27 37.02
CA HIS A 54 -52.61 -46.84 37.39
C HIS A 54 -51.73 -46.59 36.16
N HIS A 55 -51.78 -47.50 35.18
CA HIS A 55 -51.04 -47.33 33.92
C HIS A 55 -51.52 -46.10 33.13
N VAL A 56 -52.84 -45.86 33.09
CA VAL A 56 -53.42 -44.65 32.48
C VAL A 56 -52.95 -43.37 33.18
N ALA A 57 -52.95 -43.36 34.52
CA ALA A 57 -52.46 -42.22 35.30
C ALA A 57 -50.96 -41.93 35.04
N LEU A 58 -50.12 -42.97 34.98
CA LEU A 58 -48.71 -42.83 34.66
C LEU A 58 -48.48 -42.26 33.25
N ARG A 59 -49.18 -42.79 32.23
CA ARG A 59 -49.12 -42.26 30.86
C ARG A 59 -49.53 -40.79 30.79
N ASN A 60 -50.55 -40.38 31.55
CA ASN A 60 -50.97 -38.99 31.61
C ASN A 60 -49.93 -38.08 32.27
N ILE A 61 -49.25 -38.56 33.32
CA ILE A 61 -48.15 -37.84 33.97
C ILE A 61 -46.98 -37.70 32.98
N GLU A 62 -46.55 -38.79 32.33
CA GLU A 62 -45.50 -38.78 31.32
C GLU A 62 -45.80 -37.79 30.18
N ALA A 63 -47.03 -37.80 29.66
CA ALA A 63 -47.45 -36.88 28.61
C ALA A 63 -47.38 -35.41 29.05
N LYS A 64 -47.77 -35.10 30.29
CA LYS A 64 -47.65 -33.74 30.86
C LYS A 64 -46.20 -33.31 31.02
N TRP A 65 -45.33 -34.21 31.49
CA TRP A 65 -43.90 -33.93 31.62
C TRP A 65 -43.23 -33.68 30.27
N LEU A 66 -43.53 -34.51 29.26
CA LEU A 66 -43.02 -34.32 27.90
C LEU A 66 -43.47 -32.97 27.33
N LYS A 67 -44.75 -32.61 27.50
CA LYS A 67 -45.27 -31.31 27.07
C LYS A 67 -44.52 -30.15 27.73
N LEU A 68 -44.36 -30.16 29.06
CA LEU A 68 -43.63 -29.13 29.79
C LEU A 68 -42.16 -29.04 29.35
N THR A 69 -41.51 -30.17 29.09
CA THR A 69 -40.10 -30.20 28.64
C THR A 69 -39.94 -29.57 27.26
N VAL A 70 -40.87 -29.84 26.34
CA VAL A 70 -40.87 -29.23 25.00
C VAL A 70 -41.12 -27.71 25.11
N GLU A 71 -42.09 -27.29 25.91
CA GLU A 71 -42.40 -25.86 26.12
C GLU A 71 -41.20 -25.12 26.74
N GLN A 72 -40.54 -25.70 27.75
CA GLN A 72 -39.33 -25.12 28.35
C GLN A 72 -38.19 -25.01 27.34
N ARG A 73 -37.95 -26.04 26.52
CA ARG A 73 -36.90 -26.00 25.48
C ARG A 73 -37.17 -24.87 24.49
N VAL A 74 -38.41 -24.70 24.04
CA VAL A 74 -38.80 -23.62 23.13
C VAL A 74 -38.62 -22.25 23.79
N PHE A 75 -38.99 -22.12 25.07
CA PHE A 75 -38.82 -20.87 25.82
C PHE A 75 -37.34 -20.48 25.95
N TRP A 76 -36.48 -21.41 26.39
CA TRP A 76 -35.05 -21.15 26.53
C TRP A 76 -34.38 -20.86 25.19
N GLY A 77 -34.73 -21.61 24.13
CA GLY A 77 -34.22 -21.33 22.79
C GLY A 77 -34.56 -19.91 22.29
N LYS A 78 -35.75 -19.38 22.63
CA LYS A 78 -36.11 -17.99 22.32
C LYS A 78 -35.28 -16.99 23.13
N GLN A 79 -35.09 -17.23 24.42
CA GLN A 79 -34.29 -16.36 25.29
C GLN A 79 -32.83 -16.33 24.86
N ASP A 80 -32.25 -17.47 24.50
CA ASP A 80 -30.87 -17.55 24.02
C ASP A 80 -30.71 -16.83 22.67
N ALA A 81 -31.70 -16.96 21.77
CA ALA A 81 -31.69 -16.23 20.50
C ALA A 81 -31.77 -14.71 20.69
N ILE A 82 -32.54 -14.22 21.67
CA ILE A 82 -32.61 -12.80 22.01
C ILE A 82 -31.26 -12.33 22.56
N ARG A 83 -30.71 -13.04 23.56
CA ARG A 83 -29.41 -12.70 24.17
C ARG A 83 -28.29 -12.67 23.13
N TYR A 84 -28.26 -13.65 22.23
CA TYR A 84 -27.27 -13.71 21.17
C TYR A 84 -27.37 -12.50 20.22
N ARG A 85 -28.59 -12.08 19.86
CA ARG A 85 -28.81 -10.90 19.02
C ARG A 85 -28.38 -9.61 19.72
N GLU A 86 -28.65 -9.47 21.00
CA GLU A 86 -28.24 -8.30 21.80
C GLU A 86 -26.71 -8.20 21.88
N GLN A 87 -26.04 -9.29 22.25
CA GLN A 87 -24.57 -9.34 22.30
C GLN A 87 -23.93 -9.05 20.94
N HIS A 88 -24.50 -9.58 19.86
CA HIS A 88 -24.01 -9.32 18.52
C HIS A 88 -24.24 -7.86 18.10
N ALA A 89 -25.36 -7.26 18.48
CA ALA A 89 -25.64 -5.85 18.21
C ALA A 89 -24.68 -4.92 18.96
N GLU A 90 -24.40 -5.21 20.24
CA GLU A 90 -23.43 -4.47 21.05
C GLU A 90 -22.02 -4.54 20.46
N LEU A 91 -21.56 -5.75 20.12
CA LEU A 91 -20.25 -5.95 19.51
C LEU A 91 -20.14 -5.26 18.14
N SER A 92 -21.19 -5.36 17.32
CA SER A 92 -21.23 -4.69 16.02
C SER A 92 -21.18 -3.16 16.18
N GLN A 93 -21.86 -2.61 17.18
CA GLN A 93 -21.84 -1.17 17.46
C GLN A 93 -20.45 -0.72 17.95
N HIS A 94 -19.84 -1.48 18.86
CA HIS A 94 -18.47 -1.23 19.32
C HIS A 94 -17.47 -1.15 18.16
N PHE A 95 -17.50 -2.12 17.24
CA PHE A 95 -16.63 -2.10 16.06
C PHE A 95 -16.90 -0.90 15.14
N LYS A 96 -18.16 -0.49 14.97
CA LYS A 96 -18.49 0.71 14.18
C LYS A 96 -17.90 1.97 14.80
N ASP A 97 -17.93 2.07 16.12
CA ASP A 97 -17.40 3.25 16.83
C ASP A 97 -15.88 3.26 16.83
N GLU A 98 -15.21 2.11 16.96
CA GLU A 98 -13.74 2.00 16.75
C GLU A 98 -13.32 2.40 15.32
N LEU A 99 -14.06 1.95 14.30
CA LEU A 99 -13.78 2.33 12.92
C LEU A 99 -13.91 3.84 12.68
N LYS A 100 -14.92 4.49 13.29
CA LYS A 100 -15.07 5.96 13.23
C LYS A 100 -13.90 6.66 13.90
N LEU A 101 -13.41 6.16 15.04
CA LEU A 101 -12.25 6.74 15.74
C LEU A 101 -10.98 6.69 14.89
N LEU A 102 -10.82 5.69 14.02
CA LEU A 102 -9.67 5.56 13.13
C LEU A 102 -9.79 6.39 11.85
N GLN A 103 -11.01 6.75 11.44
CA GLN A 103 -11.27 7.45 10.19
C GLN A 103 -10.72 8.88 10.18
N GLU A 104 -10.88 9.64 11.28
CA GLU A 104 -10.41 11.02 11.36
C GLU A 104 -8.87 11.13 11.34
N PRO A 105 -8.11 10.35 12.14
CA PRO A 105 -6.64 10.31 12.04
C PRO A 105 -6.15 9.90 10.64
N GLN A 106 -6.81 8.94 10.00
CA GLN A 106 -6.43 8.50 8.65
C GLN A 106 -6.63 9.63 7.63
N LYS A 107 -7.74 10.35 7.72
CA LYS A 107 -8.02 11.51 6.86
C LYS A 107 -7.00 12.63 7.07
N ALA A 108 -6.64 12.93 8.33
CA ALA A 108 -5.61 13.90 8.65
C ALA A 108 -4.26 13.51 8.05
N LEU A 109 -3.83 12.25 8.22
CA LEU A 109 -2.57 11.75 7.67
C LEU A 109 -2.52 11.86 6.14
N ILE A 110 -3.63 11.53 5.45
CA ILE A 110 -3.71 11.63 3.99
C ILE A 110 -3.57 13.09 3.55
N ASN A 111 -4.21 14.02 4.24
CA ASN A 111 -4.11 15.45 3.93
C ASN A 111 -2.68 15.97 4.17
N ASP A 112 -2.04 15.60 5.29
CA ASP A 112 -0.66 16.00 5.60
C ASP A 112 0.32 15.52 4.52
N LEU A 113 0.18 14.27 4.05
CA LEU A 113 0.99 13.72 2.95
C LEU A 113 0.77 14.48 1.64
N PHE A 114 -0.46 14.88 1.35
CA PHE A 114 -0.77 15.66 0.14
C PHE A 114 -0.16 17.06 0.21
N GLU A 115 -0.30 17.75 1.35
CA GLU A 115 0.31 19.07 1.57
C GLU A 115 1.84 19.01 1.49
N GLN A 116 2.46 17.98 2.08
CA GLN A 116 3.91 17.77 1.99
C GLN A 116 4.36 17.61 0.53
N LYS A 117 3.65 16.78 -0.25
CA LYS A 117 3.96 16.59 -1.67
C LYS A 117 3.86 17.89 -2.47
N GLU A 118 2.85 18.73 -2.21
CA GLU A 118 2.76 20.05 -2.84
C GLU A 118 3.92 20.98 -2.45
N GLN A 119 4.36 20.94 -1.19
CA GLN A 119 5.50 21.71 -0.73
C GLN A 119 6.80 21.27 -1.40
N ASP A 120 7.04 19.97 -1.49
CA ASP A 120 8.23 19.42 -2.14
C ASP A 120 8.23 19.73 -3.64
N GLN A 121 7.07 19.64 -4.30
CA GLN A 121 6.92 20.06 -5.70
C GLN A 121 7.27 21.55 -5.90
N LYS A 122 6.79 22.43 -5.00
CA LYS A 122 7.13 23.86 -5.02
C LYS A 122 8.63 24.08 -4.80
N ARG A 123 9.27 23.33 -3.89
CA ARG A 123 10.72 23.40 -3.67
C ARG A 123 11.51 23.00 -4.91
N ILE A 124 11.12 21.90 -5.57
CA ILE A 124 11.74 21.45 -6.82
C ILE A 124 11.61 22.53 -7.90
N GLN A 125 10.40 23.07 -8.10
CA GLN A 125 10.19 24.14 -9.08
C GLN A 125 11.03 25.39 -8.77
N GLN A 126 11.13 25.79 -7.51
CA GLN A 126 12.00 26.90 -7.11
C GLN A 126 13.48 26.59 -7.35
N GLY A 127 13.93 25.36 -7.10
CA GLY A 127 15.29 24.90 -7.41
C GLY A 127 15.60 25.00 -8.90
N ILE A 128 14.65 24.57 -9.75
CA ILE A 128 14.76 24.70 -11.21
C ILE A 128 14.91 26.17 -11.62
N ILE A 129 14.07 27.07 -11.10
CA ILE A 129 14.13 28.51 -11.41
C ILE A 129 15.48 29.11 -11.00
N ARG A 130 15.95 28.84 -9.78
CA ARG A 130 17.26 29.32 -9.30
C ARG A 130 18.41 28.81 -10.16
N ASN A 131 18.36 27.54 -10.55
CA ASN A 131 19.37 26.95 -11.44
C ASN A 131 19.35 27.61 -12.82
N CYS A 132 18.18 27.96 -13.35
CA CYS A 132 18.07 28.74 -14.57
C CYS A 132 18.67 30.14 -14.42
N ASP A 133 18.37 30.86 -13.33
CA ASP A 133 18.90 32.21 -13.09
C ASP A 133 20.43 32.23 -12.99
N LEU A 134 21.04 31.23 -12.33
CA LEU A 134 22.50 31.11 -12.22
C LEU A 134 23.17 30.82 -13.58
N LEU A 135 22.51 30.03 -14.43
CA LEU A 135 22.97 29.75 -15.80
C LEU A 135 22.90 31.00 -16.69
N VAL A 136 21.86 31.82 -16.56
CA VAL A 136 21.70 33.08 -17.30
C VAL A 136 22.67 34.15 -16.77
N GLY A 137 22.86 34.26 -15.45
CA GLY A 137 23.80 35.20 -14.84
C GLY A 137 25.27 34.95 -15.21
N SER A 138 25.64 33.72 -15.57
CA SER A 138 27.00 33.35 -15.98
C SER A 138 27.23 33.44 -17.50
N SER A 139 26.20 33.77 -18.29
CA SER A 139 26.31 33.93 -19.75
C SER A 139 25.45 35.09 -20.23
N LEU A 140 26.06 36.28 -20.28
CA LEU A 140 25.87 37.30 -21.31
C LEU A 140 24.45 37.41 -21.91
N LEU A 141 23.60 38.23 -21.29
CA LEU A 141 22.76 39.28 -21.90
C LEU A 141 22.07 39.09 -23.28
N SER A 142 21.78 37.88 -23.79
CA SER A 142 21.14 37.78 -25.12
C SER A 142 20.05 36.73 -25.34
N LEU A 143 19.45 36.12 -24.30
CA LEU A 143 18.37 35.13 -24.51
C LEU A 143 17.15 35.26 -23.58
N SER A 144 17.10 36.25 -22.69
CA SER A 144 16.03 36.35 -21.68
C SER A 144 14.67 36.84 -22.22
N THR A 145 14.59 37.31 -23.47
CA THR A 145 13.34 37.84 -24.04
C THR A 145 12.46 36.75 -24.65
N ASP A 146 13.04 35.58 -24.97
CA ASP A 146 12.30 34.53 -25.72
C ASP A 146 11.65 33.47 -24.82
N PHE A 147 12.06 33.36 -23.55
CA PHE A 147 11.49 32.39 -22.63
C PHE A 147 10.12 32.78 -22.06
N SER A 148 9.87 34.08 -21.86
CA SER A 148 8.56 34.56 -21.36
C SER A 148 7.44 34.44 -22.40
N ASN A 149 7.75 34.23 -23.68
CA ASN A 149 6.75 34.05 -24.73
C ASN A 149 6.30 32.60 -24.90
N PHE A 150 6.97 31.63 -24.26
CA PHE A 150 6.66 30.20 -24.47
C PHE A 150 5.41 29.72 -23.72
N SER A 151 4.92 30.44 -22.69
CA SER A 151 3.67 30.06 -22.01
C SER A 151 2.39 30.54 -22.72
N THR A 152 2.53 31.43 -23.72
CA THR A 152 1.39 32.05 -24.43
C THR A 152 1.13 31.44 -25.82
N VAL A 153 2.05 30.60 -26.33
CA VAL A 153 2.01 30.10 -27.73
C VAL A 153 1.80 28.58 -27.77
N CYS A 154 0.78 28.09 -27.06
CA CYS A 154 0.07 26.86 -27.46
C CYS A 154 -1.17 27.21 -28.30
N GLY A 155 -1.02 28.14 -29.23
CA GLY A 155 -2.09 28.58 -30.11
C GLY A 155 -1.55 29.18 -31.40
N PHE A 156 -1.71 28.41 -32.48
CA PHE A 156 -1.64 28.81 -33.89
C PHE A 156 -0.28 28.99 -34.56
N GLU A 157 -0.02 28.06 -35.47
CA GLU A 157 0.87 28.12 -36.62
C GLU A 157 0.65 29.39 -37.44
N ARG A 158 1.74 30.07 -37.79
CA ARG A 158 1.88 30.75 -39.10
C ARG A 158 3.35 30.96 -39.46
N GLU A 159 3.80 30.04 -40.29
CA GLU A 159 4.70 30.21 -41.44
C GLU A 159 5.00 31.68 -41.84
N ASN A 160 6.29 32.07 -41.84
CA ASN A 160 6.98 32.72 -42.97
C ASN A 160 8.43 33.17 -42.64
N ARG A 161 9.37 32.56 -43.39
CA ARG A 161 10.55 33.10 -44.13
C ARG A 161 11.53 34.13 -43.53
N GLU A 162 12.82 33.79 -43.73
CA GLU A 162 13.96 34.54 -44.35
C GLU A 162 14.13 36.04 -43.97
N ASP A 163 15.30 36.63 -43.70
CA ASP A 163 16.68 36.40 -44.19
C ASP A 163 17.71 37.27 -43.40
N ASP A 164 18.99 36.90 -43.51
CA ASP A 164 20.25 37.69 -43.44
C ASP A 164 20.65 38.66 -42.29
N GLY A 165 21.90 38.50 -41.83
CA GLY A 165 22.66 39.54 -41.10
C GLY A 165 23.94 39.07 -40.41
N ALA A 166 25.05 39.03 -41.16
CA ALA A 166 26.40 38.67 -40.69
C ALA A 166 26.99 39.65 -39.66
N GLY A 167 27.67 39.10 -38.64
CA GLY A 167 28.49 39.87 -37.69
C GLY A 167 29.40 39.00 -36.83
N LYS A 168 30.65 38.82 -37.28
CA LYS A 168 31.74 38.16 -36.54
C LYS A 168 32.09 38.95 -35.27
N LEU A 169 32.13 38.27 -34.12
CA LEU A 169 32.99 38.61 -32.98
C LEU A 169 33.18 37.34 -32.11
N GLN A 170 34.39 36.77 -32.13
CA GLN A 170 34.86 35.86 -31.08
C GLN A 170 35.46 36.71 -29.95
N PRO A 171 35.22 36.34 -28.69
CA PRO A 171 36.37 35.92 -27.90
C PRO A 171 36.10 34.69 -27.00
N LEU A 172 37.05 33.75 -27.07
CA LEU A 172 37.46 32.78 -26.04
C LEU A 172 36.36 32.15 -25.18
N ARG A 173 35.81 31.07 -25.72
CA ARG A 173 34.96 30.09 -25.05
C ARG A 173 35.85 29.08 -24.32
N GLY A 174 35.88 29.09 -22.99
CA GLY A 174 36.07 27.83 -22.25
C GLY A 174 34.91 26.88 -22.58
N PRO A 175 35.05 25.56 -22.43
CA PRO A 175 34.00 24.60 -22.79
C PRO A 175 32.76 24.86 -21.93
N ARG A 176 31.83 25.64 -22.49
CA ARG A 176 30.49 25.81 -21.95
C ARG A 176 29.72 24.59 -22.40
N CYS A 177 29.33 23.75 -21.45
CA CYS A 177 28.38 22.67 -21.68
C CYS A 177 27.04 23.33 -22.07
N GLU A 178 26.84 23.58 -23.37
CA GLU A 178 25.55 24.04 -23.92
C GLU A 178 24.52 23.00 -23.51
N LYS A 179 23.65 23.26 -22.53
CA LYS A 179 22.63 22.28 -22.12
C LYS A 179 21.53 22.20 -23.19
N ILE A 180 20.92 21.02 -23.31
CA ILE A 180 19.86 20.71 -24.27
C ILE A 180 18.75 21.78 -24.20
N PRO A 181 18.30 22.36 -25.33
CA PRO A 181 17.19 23.31 -25.34
C PRO A 181 15.92 22.65 -24.78
N PRO A 182 15.15 23.29 -23.88
CA PRO A 182 13.96 22.68 -23.30
C PRO A 182 12.77 22.56 -24.26
N THR A 183 12.91 23.03 -25.50
CA THR A 183 11.91 22.96 -26.57
C THR A 183 11.85 21.62 -27.29
N VAL A 184 12.85 20.76 -27.13
CA VAL A 184 12.95 19.47 -27.85
C VAL A 184 12.51 18.31 -26.98
N GLY A 185 11.90 17.30 -27.61
CA GLY A 185 11.42 16.11 -26.92
C GLY A 185 12.56 15.42 -26.16
N VAL A 186 12.25 14.74 -25.05
CA VAL A 186 13.27 14.14 -24.15
C VAL A 186 14.23 13.24 -24.92
N GLN A 187 13.73 12.46 -25.89
CA GLN A 187 14.57 11.60 -26.73
C GLN A 187 15.54 12.40 -27.59
N GLU A 188 15.10 13.47 -28.25
CA GLU A 188 15.99 14.33 -29.04
C GLU A 188 17.05 15.00 -28.15
N GLY A 189 16.69 15.30 -26.90
CA GLY A 189 17.65 15.73 -25.89
C GLY A 189 18.72 14.69 -25.58
N LEU A 190 18.33 13.43 -25.38
CA LEU A 190 19.25 12.33 -25.19
C LEU A 190 20.15 12.13 -26.43
N ASP A 191 19.60 12.23 -27.63
CA ASP A 191 20.35 12.08 -28.88
C ASP A 191 21.40 13.20 -29.01
N LYS A 192 21.05 14.44 -28.67
CA LYS A 192 21.98 15.58 -28.61
C LYS A 192 23.03 15.43 -27.52
N LEU A 193 22.69 14.81 -26.39
CA LEU A 193 23.63 14.52 -25.31
C LEU A 193 24.64 13.45 -25.76
N ALA A 194 24.16 12.44 -26.47
CA ALA A 194 24.97 11.33 -26.97
C ALA A 194 26.01 11.78 -28.01
N GLN A 195 25.76 12.87 -28.73
CA GLN A 195 26.68 13.46 -29.69
C GLN A 195 27.86 14.23 -29.04
N ARG A 196 27.86 14.42 -27.72
CA ARG A 196 28.90 15.21 -27.05
C ARG A 196 30.17 14.42 -26.81
N SER A 197 31.29 15.13 -26.78
CA SER A 197 32.59 14.55 -26.43
C SER A 197 32.60 14.01 -25.01
N GLU A 198 31.99 14.72 -24.03
CA GLU A 198 31.98 14.24 -22.65
C GLU A 198 31.22 12.91 -22.51
N PHE A 199 30.10 12.78 -23.22
CA PHE A 199 29.34 11.54 -23.26
C PHE A 199 30.16 10.41 -23.90
N THR A 200 30.79 10.68 -25.05
CA THR A 200 31.62 9.70 -25.77
C THR A 200 32.79 9.20 -24.92
N GLU A 201 33.43 10.09 -24.15
CA GLU A 201 34.52 9.71 -23.24
C GLU A 201 34.07 8.78 -22.12
N VAL A 202 32.93 9.09 -21.47
CA VAL A 202 32.36 8.24 -20.41
C VAL A 202 31.89 6.90 -21.00
N LEU A 203 31.27 6.93 -22.17
CA LEU A 203 30.82 5.74 -22.90
C LEU A 203 31.99 4.80 -23.20
N HIS A 204 33.09 5.31 -23.77
CA HIS A 204 34.25 4.49 -24.10
C HIS A 204 34.87 3.83 -22.86
N LYS A 205 34.99 4.56 -21.76
CA LYS A 205 35.49 4.02 -20.48
C LYS A 205 34.57 2.91 -19.97
N GLU A 206 33.26 3.11 -20.03
CA GLU A 206 32.28 2.15 -19.53
C GLU A 206 32.24 0.87 -20.38
N VAL A 207 32.20 1.04 -21.71
CA VAL A 207 32.20 -0.06 -22.68
C VAL A 207 33.46 -0.90 -22.56
N GLN A 208 34.63 -0.25 -22.42
CA GLN A 208 35.90 -0.94 -22.23
C GLN A 208 35.93 -1.73 -20.91
N ALA A 209 35.46 -1.14 -19.81
CA ALA A 209 35.43 -1.80 -18.50
C ALA A 209 34.54 -3.06 -18.51
N ARG A 210 33.42 -3.00 -19.23
CA ARG A 210 32.44 -4.10 -19.32
C ARG A 210 32.67 -5.06 -20.49
N LYS A 211 33.64 -4.78 -21.37
CA LYS A 211 33.91 -5.53 -22.61
C LYS A 211 32.69 -5.59 -23.54
N LEU A 212 31.99 -4.48 -23.69
CA LEU A 212 30.82 -4.34 -24.57
C LEU A 212 31.22 -3.74 -25.93
N VAL A 213 30.22 -3.56 -26.81
CA VAL A 213 30.36 -2.91 -28.12
C VAL A 213 29.69 -1.54 -28.07
N VAL A 214 30.38 -0.49 -28.52
CA VAL A 214 29.91 0.91 -28.42
C VAL A 214 28.59 1.10 -29.18
N GLU A 215 28.51 0.54 -30.38
CA GLU A 215 27.36 0.64 -31.28
C GLU A 215 26.10 0.03 -30.64
N ASP A 216 26.23 -1.10 -29.95
CA ASP A 216 25.11 -1.77 -29.28
C ASP A 216 24.59 -0.96 -28.08
N VAL A 217 25.50 -0.34 -27.32
CA VAL A 217 25.13 0.53 -26.19
C VAL A 217 24.46 1.82 -26.70
N MET A 218 24.98 2.41 -27.79
CA MET A 218 24.37 3.58 -28.43
C MET A 218 22.99 3.28 -28.99
N ALA A 219 22.81 2.13 -29.64
CA ALA A 219 21.50 1.71 -30.15
C ALA A 219 20.45 1.61 -29.04
N CYS A 220 20.86 1.27 -27.81
CA CYS A 220 19.97 1.19 -26.66
C CYS A 220 19.41 2.55 -26.21
N LEU A 221 20.11 3.66 -26.47
CA LEU A 221 19.64 5.01 -26.06
C LEU A 221 18.33 5.40 -26.74
N ASN A 222 18.10 4.93 -27.98
CA ASN A 222 16.92 5.27 -28.78
C ASN A 222 15.60 4.81 -28.16
N HIS A 223 15.63 3.76 -27.32
CA HIS A 223 14.43 3.21 -26.67
C HIS A 223 14.53 3.22 -25.14
N LEU A 224 15.62 3.75 -24.59
CA LEU A 224 15.87 3.74 -23.15
C LEU A 224 14.85 4.59 -22.40
N TYR A 225 14.52 5.76 -22.95
CA TYR A 225 13.54 6.67 -22.35
C TYR A 225 12.19 6.00 -22.17
N ASP A 226 11.65 5.41 -23.23
CA ASP A 226 10.37 4.70 -23.18
C ASP A 226 10.38 3.55 -22.17
N LYS A 227 11.51 2.83 -22.07
CA LYS A 227 11.65 1.69 -21.15
C LYS A 227 11.71 2.13 -19.69
N VAL A 228 12.44 3.21 -19.40
CA VAL A 228 12.52 3.80 -18.05
C VAL A 228 11.17 4.41 -17.67
N CYS A 229 10.55 5.19 -18.57
CA CYS A 229 9.30 5.90 -18.31
C CYS A 229 8.12 4.96 -18.05
N LYS A 230 8.10 3.77 -18.67
CA LYS A 230 7.08 2.75 -18.39
C LYS A 230 7.21 2.15 -16.99
N ARG A 231 8.43 2.14 -16.42
CA ARG A 231 8.75 1.46 -15.15
C ARG A 231 8.78 2.39 -13.95
N THR A 232 9.02 3.69 -14.14
CA THR A 232 8.98 4.69 -13.05
C THR A 232 7.60 4.86 -12.44
N LYS A 233 6.52 4.41 -13.09
CA LYS A 233 5.18 4.35 -12.47
C LYS A 233 5.11 3.45 -11.24
N GLU A 234 6.08 2.54 -11.07
CA GLU A 234 6.11 1.55 -9.99
C GLU A 234 7.14 1.88 -8.90
N MET A 235 7.91 2.97 -9.02
CA MET A 235 9.00 3.29 -8.08
C MET A 235 8.60 4.42 -7.12
N GLU A 236 8.47 4.09 -5.83
CA GLU A 236 8.31 5.05 -4.72
C GLU A 236 9.66 5.50 -4.13
N ASP A 237 10.77 4.96 -4.61
CA ASP A 237 12.10 5.21 -4.04
C ASP A 237 12.63 6.59 -4.44
N ALA A 238 13.16 7.33 -3.46
CA ALA A 238 13.79 8.64 -3.65
C ALA A 238 15.15 8.57 -4.40
N MET A 239 15.74 7.37 -4.55
CA MET A 239 17.05 7.13 -5.15
C MET A 239 16.92 6.30 -6.42
N VAL A 240 17.64 6.63 -7.49
CA VAL A 240 17.60 5.90 -8.76
C VAL A 240 18.40 4.59 -8.63
N VAL A 241 17.71 3.44 -8.68
CA VAL A 241 18.36 2.12 -8.61
C VAL A 241 18.36 1.44 -9.98
N VAL A 242 19.55 1.27 -10.58
CA VAL A 242 19.71 0.54 -11.85
C VAL A 242 19.94 -0.95 -11.56
N ARG A 243 18.87 -1.74 -11.62
CA ARG A 243 18.89 -3.17 -11.27
C ARG A 243 19.27 -4.07 -12.44
N ALA A 244 20.22 -4.99 -12.24
CA ALA A 244 20.64 -5.96 -13.24
C ALA A 244 19.48 -6.84 -13.74
N ALA A 245 18.58 -7.27 -12.86
CA ALA A 245 17.41 -8.08 -13.23
C ALA A 245 16.41 -7.39 -14.18
N ARG A 246 16.52 -6.08 -14.40
CA ARG A 246 15.56 -5.28 -15.20
C ARG A 246 16.10 -4.85 -16.55
N TYR A 247 17.40 -4.76 -16.73
CA TYR A 247 18.04 -4.19 -17.91
C TYR A 247 19.08 -5.15 -18.46
N THR A 248 19.19 -5.21 -19.79
CA THR A 248 20.32 -5.94 -20.41
C THR A 248 21.64 -5.23 -20.07
N ASP A 249 22.78 -5.89 -20.25
CA ASP A 249 24.08 -5.28 -19.95
C ASP A 249 24.34 -4.02 -20.78
N ASN A 250 23.88 -3.99 -22.05
CA ASN A 250 23.99 -2.81 -22.91
C ASN A 250 23.09 -1.66 -22.45
N GLU A 251 21.83 -1.95 -22.08
CA GLU A 251 20.91 -0.93 -21.55
C GLU A 251 21.39 -0.38 -20.21
N ARG A 252 21.91 -1.26 -19.34
CA ARG A 252 22.48 -0.88 -18.05
C ARG A 252 23.71 0.00 -18.24
N ALA A 253 24.61 -0.36 -19.15
CA ALA A 253 25.75 0.48 -19.49
C ALA A 253 25.30 1.87 -20.01
N ALA A 254 24.30 1.93 -20.90
CA ALA A 254 23.76 3.20 -21.40
C ALA A 254 23.21 4.09 -20.26
N LEU A 255 22.44 3.50 -19.32
CA LEU A 255 21.96 4.23 -18.13
C LEU A 255 23.09 4.73 -17.25
N VAL A 256 24.06 3.86 -16.94
CA VAL A 256 25.20 4.20 -16.10
C VAL A 256 26.03 5.31 -16.73
N VAL A 257 26.22 5.33 -18.05
CA VAL A 257 26.91 6.42 -18.75
C VAL A 257 26.17 7.74 -18.58
N LEU A 258 24.85 7.76 -18.75
CA LEU A 258 24.03 8.96 -18.55
C LEU A 258 24.11 9.47 -17.11
N LEU A 259 24.00 8.57 -16.12
CA LEU A 259 24.07 8.90 -14.70
C LEU A 259 25.46 9.40 -14.30
N LYS A 260 26.54 8.75 -14.75
CA LYS A 260 27.93 9.23 -14.55
C LYS A 260 28.20 10.58 -15.19
N LEU A 261 27.59 10.86 -16.35
CA LEU A 261 27.68 12.17 -16.97
C LEU A 261 26.99 13.24 -16.10
N GLN A 262 25.85 12.90 -15.52
CA GLN A 262 25.08 13.76 -14.61
C GLN A 262 25.83 14.06 -13.31
N ASP A 263 26.71 13.16 -12.83
CA ASP A 263 27.47 13.35 -11.59
C ASP A 263 28.34 14.62 -11.62
N ASN A 264 28.63 15.14 -12.82
CA ASN A 264 29.37 16.39 -13.03
C ASN A 264 28.46 17.64 -13.08
N TRP A 265 27.15 17.50 -12.86
CA TRP A 265 26.20 18.62 -12.85
C TRP A 265 26.12 19.24 -11.45
N LEU A 266 25.55 20.45 -11.35
CA LEU A 266 25.45 21.19 -10.08
C LEU A 266 24.58 20.49 -9.03
N ASP A 267 23.64 19.66 -9.45
CA ASP A 267 22.68 18.95 -8.60
C ASP A 267 22.44 17.55 -9.20
N PRO A 268 23.37 16.61 -8.99
CA PRO A 268 23.26 15.27 -9.54
C PRO A 268 22.18 14.47 -8.79
N LEU A 269 21.50 13.56 -9.50
CA LEU A 269 20.58 12.63 -8.86
C LEU A 269 21.37 11.57 -8.10
N ASP A 270 20.93 11.23 -6.88
CA ASP A 270 21.46 10.07 -6.17
C ASP A 270 21.10 8.78 -6.90
N TRP A 271 22.10 7.96 -7.19
CA TRP A 271 21.92 6.70 -7.91
C TRP A 271 22.87 5.59 -7.44
N ILE A 272 22.44 4.34 -7.64
CA ILE A 272 23.27 3.15 -7.40
C ILE A 272 22.99 2.08 -8.46
N GLU A 273 24.03 1.35 -8.84
CA GLU A 273 23.91 0.15 -9.66
C GLU A 273 23.78 -1.08 -8.76
N ASP A 274 22.68 -1.81 -8.89
CA ASP A 274 22.38 -3.01 -8.12
C ASP A 274 22.64 -4.25 -8.99
N MET A 275 23.67 -4.99 -8.61
CA MET A 275 24.14 -6.19 -9.31
C MET A 275 23.51 -7.49 -8.80
N SER A 276 22.52 -7.41 -7.89
CA SER A 276 21.80 -8.59 -7.45
C SER A 276 20.95 -9.16 -8.61
N THR A 277 21.20 -10.44 -8.91
CA THR A 277 20.46 -11.25 -9.90
C THR A 277 19.35 -12.04 -9.22
#